data_AF-A0A8T1SGG5-F1
#
_entry.id   AF-A0A8T1SGG5-F1
#
_cell.length_a   1.000
_cell.length_b   1.000
_cell.length_c   1.000
_cell.angle_alpha   90.00
_cell.angle_beta   90.00
_cell.angle_gamma   90.00
#
_symmetry.space_group_name_H-M   'P 1'
#
loop_
_entity.id
_entity.type
_entity.pdbx_description
1 polymer ?
#
loop_
_entity_poly.entity_id
_entity_poly.type
_entity_poly.pdbx_seq_one_letter_code
_entity_poly.pdbx_strand_id
1 'polypeptide(L)'
;VVDAEPAVLAECKTRTEVFEISRSMVDSTNANFVVWPPCVEVQRCSGCCNNRNVQCRPTQVRVRHVQVNKIEFVQKKPNFKKAIVPLEDHLACRCEALSSRPSGRSRPGSREHRGESPSITAAPGSVRQRARRLQAQKRKHRKFKHVHDKKVLKEILTA
;
A
#
# COMPACT_ATOMS: atom_id res chain seq x y z
N VAL A 1 39.25 -15.64 -18.67
CA VAL A 1 38.42 -15.80 -17.45
C VAL A 1 38.04 -14.40 -17.03
N VAL A 2 36.75 -14.09 -16.97
CA VAL A 2 36.28 -12.78 -16.48
C VAL A 2 36.43 -12.82 -14.96
N ASP A 3 37.21 -11.91 -14.41
CA ASP A 3 37.33 -11.74 -12.97
C ASP A 3 35.98 -11.26 -12.44
N ALA A 4 35.33 -12.07 -11.60
CA ALA A 4 33.98 -11.82 -11.10
C ALA A 4 34.02 -11.67 -9.59
N GLU A 5 33.57 -10.52 -9.09
CA GLU A 5 33.44 -10.27 -7.66
C GLU A 5 32.32 -11.15 -7.07
N PRO A 6 32.53 -11.77 -5.89
CA PRO A 6 31.49 -12.55 -5.23
C PRO A 6 30.29 -11.67 -4.84
N ALA A 7 29.08 -12.20 -5.05
CA ALA A 7 27.86 -11.49 -4.67
C ALA A 7 27.73 -11.34 -3.14
N VAL A 8 27.37 -10.14 -2.70
CA VAL A 8 27.11 -9.83 -1.28
C VAL A 8 25.61 -9.79 -1.01
N LEU A 9 25.16 -10.42 0.08
CA LEU A 9 23.75 -10.43 0.46
C LEU A 9 23.27 -9.02 0.86
N ALA A 10 22.14 -8.60 0.30
CA ALA A 10 21.46 -7.40 0.76
C ALA A 10 20.78 -7.68 2.12
N GLU A 11 21.44 -7.37 3.23
CA GLU A 11 20.91 -7.60 4.58
C GLU A 11 19.57 -6.88 4.84
N CYS A 12 18.75 -7.45 5.71
CA CYS A 12 17.51 -6.85 6.21
C CYS A 12 17.81 -5.65 7.11
N LYS A 13 17.68 -4.43 6.56
CA LYS A 13 17.92 -3.17 7.29
C LYS A 13 17.07 -2.04 6.74
N THR A 14 17.04 -0.93 7.46
CA THR A 14 16.42 0.30 6.99
C THR A 14 17.26 0.89 5.85
N ARG A 15 16.59 1.26 4.76
CA ARG A 15 17.18 2.00 3.65
C ARG A 15 16.27 3.16 3.28
N THR A 16 16.87 4.20 2.72
CA THR A 16 16.13 5.32 2.16
C THR A 16 15.44 4.89 0.87
N GLU A 17 14.14 5.08 0.82
CA GLU A 17 13.31 4.87 -0.37
C GLU A 17 12.62 6.19 -0.74
N VAL A 18 12.36 6.37 -2.04
CA VAL A 18 11.60 7.51 -2.54
C VAL A 18 10.12 7.21 -2.44
N PHE A 19 9.38 8.06 -1.75
CA PHE A 19 7.94 7.98 -1.59
C PHE A 19 7.25 9.08 -2.39
N GLU A 20 6.38 8.70 -3.32
CA GLU A 20 5.56 9.62 -4.08
C GLU A 20 4.34 10.06 -3.24
N ILE A 21 4.17 11.37 -3.11
CA ILE A 21 3.04 11.94 -2.37
C ILE A 21 1.80 11.93 -3.27
N SER A 22 0.98 10.89 -3.11
CA SER A 22 -0.31 10.80 -3.78
C SER A 22 -1.23 11.98 -3.47
N ARG A 23 -1.97 12.44 -4.48
CA ARG A 23 -2.89 13.57 -4.37
C ARG A 23 -3.99 13.33 -3.34
N SER A 24 -4.46 12.09 -3.22
CA SER A 24 -5.47 11.69 -2.25
C SER A 24 -5.04 11.86 -0.79
N MET A 25 -3.74 11.83 -0.48
CA MET A 25 -3.24 12.11 0.87
C MET A 25 -3.26 13.60 1.20
N VAL A 26 -3.20 14.46 0.20
CA VAL A 26 -3.23 15.92 0.35
C VAL A 26 -4.66 16.44 0.38
N ASP A 27 -5.47 16.05 -0.60
CA ASP A 27 -6.89 16.39 -0.70
C ASP A 27 -7.61 15.35 -1.58
N SER A 28 -8.61 14.69 -1.01
CA SER A 28 -9.43 13.69 -1.70
C SER A 28 -10.60 14.28 -2.48
N THR A 29 -10.94 15.55 -2.24
CA THR A 29 -12.14 16.20 -2.80
C THR A 29 -11.87 16.88 -4.14
N ASN A 30 -10.69 17.48 -4.29
CA ASN A 30 -10.29 18.22 -5.48
C ASN A 30 -9.24 17.44 -6.28
N ALA A 31 -9.13 17.69 -7.59
CA ALA A 31 -8.08 17.12 -8.43
C ALA A 31 -7.35 18.17 -9.30
N ASN A 32 -7.71 19.44 -9.16
CA ASN A 32 -7.18 20.58 -9.92
C ASN A 32 -6.05 21.29 -9.15
N PHE A 33 -5.12 20.51 -8.60
CA PHE A 33 -3.94 21.04 -7.90
C PHE A 33 -2.70 20.22 -8.22
N VAL A 34 -1.54 20.83 -7.97
CA VAL A 34 -0.22 20.22 -8.04
C VAL A 34 0.35 20.12 -6.62
N VAL A 35 1.03 19.02 -6.32
CA VAL A 35 1.71 18.81 -5.03
C VAL A 35 3.19 19.08 -5.21
N TRP A 36 3.78 19.86 -4.32
CA TRP A 36 5.20 20.19 -4.32
C TRP A 36 5.80 20.07 -2.91
N PRO A 37 6.92 19.34 -2.71
CA PRO A 37 7.58 18.45 -3.67
C PRO A 37 6.70 17.21 -3.99
N PRO A 38 6.86 16.59 -5.18
CA PRO A 38 6.08 15.41 -5.56
C PRO A 38 6.55 14.13 -4.85
N CYS A 39 7.83 14.06 -4.48
CA CYS A 39 8.43 12.90 -3.85
C CYS A 39 9.26 13.33 -2.64
N VAL A 40 9.35 12.45 -1.65
CA VAL A 40 10.11 12.63 -0.41
C VAL A 40 10.84 11.36 -0.06
N GLU A 41 11.96 11.47 0.63
CA GLU A 41 12.67 10.32 1.17
C GLU A 41 11.95 9.79 2.42
N VAL A 42 11.83 8.46 2.54
CA VAL A 42 11.33 7.76 3.73
C VAL A 42 12.27 6.61 4.09
N GLN A 43 12.28 6.21 5.36
CA GLN A 43 13.01 5.01 5.77
C GLN A 43 12.10 3.78 5.68
N ARG A 44 12.53 2.74 4.96
CA ARG A 44 11.78 1.50 4.82
C ARG A 44 12.69 0.29 5.01
N CYS A 45 12.09 -0.80 5.49
CA CYS A 45 12.78 -2.06 5.68
C CYS A 45 12.87 -2.77 4.33
N SER A 46 14.09 -3.02 3.89
CA SER A 46 14.38 -3.74 2.65
C SER A 46 15.50 -4.74 2.87
N GLY A 47 15.70 -5.62 1.89
CA GLY A 47 16.71 -6.67 1.93
C GLY A 47 16.12 -8.06 2.14
N CYS A 48 17.02 -9.02 2.24
CA CYS A 48 16.73 -10.44 2.27
C CYS A 48 17.17 -11.03 3.61
N CYS A 49 16.49 -12.13 3.97
CA CYS A 49 16.85 -12.98 5.08
C CYS A 49 17.35 -14.32 4.53
N ASN A 50 18.13 -15.07 5.31
CA ASN A 50 18.80 -16.30 4.84
C ASN A 50 17.83 -17.41 4.40
N ASN A 51 16.66 -17.52 5.04
CA ASN A 51 15.68 -18.55 4.75
C ASN A 51 14.41 -17.96 4.11
N ARG A 52 13.77 -18.71 3.22
CA ARG A 52 12.49 -18.30 2.59
C ARG A 52 11.32 -18.24 3.56
N ASN A 53 11.43 -18.91 4.71
CA ASN A 53 10.39 -18.96 5.74
C ASN A 53 10.45 -17.76 6.70
N VAL A 54 11.37 -16.82 6.49
CA VAL A 54 11.47 -15.56 7.23
C VAL A 54 11.35 -14.39 6.27
N GLN A 55 10.70 -13.32 6.72
CA GLN A 55 10.52 -12.10 5.95
C GLN A 55 11.08 -10.90 6.73
N CYS A 56 11.74 -9.98 6.02
CA CYS A 56 12.19 -8.71 6.59
C CYS A 56 10.97 -7.85 6.93
N ARG A 57 10.75 -7.58 8.22
CA ARG A 57 9.61 -6.81 8.73
C ARG A 57 10.08 -5.68 9.65
N PRO A 58 9.37 -4.54 9.68
CA PRO A 58 9.67 -3.48 10.64
C PRO A 58 9.33 -3.91 12.07
N THR A 59 10.25 -3.67 12.98
CA THR A 59 10.05 -3.88 14.44
C THR A 59 9.61 -2.59 15.13
N GLN A 60 10.07 -1.45 14.61
CA GLN A 60 9.73 -0.14 15.14
C GLN A 60 9.40 0.80 13.97
N VAL A 61 8.29 1.51 14.10
CA VAL A 61 7.76 2.43 13.09
C VAL A 61 7.51 3.79 13.74
N ARG A 62 7.83 4.86 13.03
CA ARG A 62 7.56 6.24 13.42
C ARG A 62 6.76 6.93 12.33
N VAL A 63 5.65 7.54 12.72
CA VAL A 63 4.89 8.43 11.83
C VAL A 63 5.43 9.85 12.02
N ARG A 64 5.95 10.46 10.95
CA ARG A 64 6.29 11.90 10.94
C ARG A 64 5.33 12.66 10.05
N HIS A 65 5.04 13.89 10.44
CA HIS A 65 4.21 14.79 9.65
C HIS A 65 5.12 15.72 8.86
N VAL A 66 4.96 15.74 7.53
CA VAL A 66 5.68 16.66 6.65
C VAL A 66 4.71 17.68 6.08
N GLN A 67 5.20 18.89 5.87
CA GLN A 67 4.44 19.94 5.21
C GLN A 67 4.78 19.96 3.72
N VAL A 68 3.74 19.96 2.88
CA VAL A 68 3.85 20.08 1.43
C VAL A 68 3.00 21.24 0.92
N ASN A 69 3.35 21.74 -0.25
CA ASN A 69 2.60 22.78 -0.94
C ASN A 69 1.56 22.15 -1.86
N LYS A 70 0.30 22.51 -1.65
CA LYS A 70 -0.83 22.29 -2.54
C LYS A 70 -1.01 23.54 -3.39
N ILE A 71 -0.80 23.41 -4.70
CA ILE A 71 -0.80 24.52 -5.65
C ILE A 71 -2.04 24.42 -6.51
N GLU A 72 -3.02 25.27 -6.24
CA GLU A 72 -4.27 25.36 -6.99
C GLU A 72 -4.15 26.44 -8.07
N PHE A 73 -4.68 26.18 -9.26
CA PHE A 73 -4.70 27.18 -10.34
C PHE A 73 -6.08 27.80 -10.47
N VAL A 74 -6.24 29.01 -9.91
CA VAL A 74 -7.48 29.79 -9.98
C VAL A 74 -7.23 30.99 -10.89
N GLN A 75 -8.05 31.16 -11.94
CA GLN A 75 -7.92 32.29 -12.89
C GLN A 75 -6.48 32.46 -13.46
N LYS A 76 -5.80 31.36 -13.81
CA LYS A 76 -4.41 31.32 -14.28
C LYS A 76 -3.35 31.82 -13.28
N LYS A 77 -3.72 32.11 -12.03
CA LYS A 77 -2.79 32.46 -10.96
C LYS A 77 -2.59 31.25 -10.02
N PRO A 78 -1.34 30.90 -9.67
CA PRO A 78 -1.08 29.85 -8.68
C PRO A 78 -1.45 30.34 -7.28
N ASN A 79 -2.22 29.52 -6.55
CA ASN A 79 -2.54 29.72 -5.14
C ASN A 79 -1.85 28.63 -4.32
N PHE A 80 -0.96 29.05 -3.42
CA PHE A 80 -0.17 28.15 -2.59
C PHE A 80 -0.88 27.94 -1.25
N LYS A 81 -1.23 26.68 -0.95
CA LYS A 81 -1.76 26.26 0.34
C LYS A 81 -0.81 25.23 0.95
N LYS A 82 -0.68 25.25 2.28
CA LYS A 82 0.10 24.25 3.02
C LYS A 82 -0.79 23.08 3.38
N ALA A 83 -0.31 21.86 3.18
CA ALA A 83 -0.97 20.63 3.59
C ALA A 83 0.00 19.78 4.41
N ILE A 84 -0.53 19.06 5.40
CA ILE A 84 0.24 18.19 6.27
C ILE A 84 -0.01 16.74 5.84
N VAL A 85 1.06 16.00 5.55
CA VAL A 85 0.99 14.60 5.12
C VAL A 85 1.72 13.72 6.16
N PRO A 86 1.05 12.70 6.71
CA PRO A 86 1.71 11.71 7.56
C PRO A 86 2.53 10.74 6.71
N LEU A 87 3.81 10.55 7.06
CA LEU A 87 4.72 9.60 6.45
C LEU A 87 5.14 8.55 7.48
N GLU A 88 5.24 7.31 7.02
CA GLU A 88 5.67 6.18 7.83
C GLU A 88 7.14 5.85 7.55
N ASP A 89 7.97 6.04 8.58
CA ASP A 89 9.40 5.69 8.61
C ASP A 89 9.61 4.45 9.48
N HIS A 90 10.29 3.43 8.95
CA HIS A 90 10.76 2.29 9.72
C HIS A 90 12.08 2.66 10.42
N LEU A 91 12.15 2.46 11.74
CA LEU A 91 13.35 2.75 12.54
C LEU A 91 14.23 1.52 12.77
N ALA A 92 13.62 0.34 12.84
CA ALA A 92 14.32 -0.93 13.04
C ALA A 92 13.65 -2.06 12.26
N CYS A 93 14.45 -3.00 11.76
CA CYS A 93 14.01 -4.14 10.97
C CYS A 93 14.54 -5.45 11.56
N ARG A 94 13.77 -6.52 11.44
CA ARG A 94 14.23 -7.88 11.78
C ARG A 94 13.64 -8.92 10.84
N CYS A 95 14.34 -10.05 10.71
CA CYS A 95 13.81 -11.22 10.02
C CYS A 95 12.82 -11.94 10.94
N GLU A 96 11.54 -11.88 10.60
CA GLU A 96 10.49 -12.57 11.34
C GLU A 96 10.06 -13.82 10.60
N ALA A 97 9.88 -14.94 11.31
CA ALA A 97 9.28 -16.12 10.72
C ALA A 97 7.89 -15.78 10.18
N LEU A 98 7.62 -16.19 8.94
CA LEU A 98 6.27 -16.20 8.39
C LEU A 98 5.46 -17.12 9.30
N SER A 99 4.74 -16.56 10.27
CA SER A 99 3.89 -17.39 11.11
C SER A 99 2.91 -18.08 10.16
N SER A 100 3.00 -19.41 10.08
CA SER A 100 1.80 -20.18 9.78
C SER A 100 0.77 -19.63 10.74
N ARG A 101 -0.34 -19.07 10.22
CA ARG A 101 -1.53 -18.68 10.99
C ARG A 101 -1.62 -19.56 12.24
N PRO A 102 -1.87 -19.04 13.45
CA PRO A 102 -2.11 -19.91 14.59
C PRO A 102 -3.36 -20.74 14.30
N SER A 103 -3.16 -21.91 13.70
CA SER A 103 -4.15 -22.96 13.53
C SER A 103 -4.11 -23.75 14.81
N GLY A 104 -5.14 -23.59 15.63
CA GLY A 104 -5.41 -24.48 16.75
C GLY A 104 -5.62 -23.76 18.08
N ARG A 105 -6.83 -23.22 18.29
CA ARG A 105 -7.46 -23.42 19.60
C ARG A 105 -7.92 -24.87 19.63
N SER A 106 -7.14 -25.71 20.29
CA SER A 106 -7.49 -27.07 20.68
C SER A 106 -8.85 -27.06 21.38
N ARG A 107 -9.84 -27.77 20.83
CA ARG A 107 -11.06 -28.16 21.55
C ARG A 107 -10.99 -29.68 21.76
N PRO A 108 -10.97 -30.17 23.00
CA PRO A 108 -10.87 -31.60 23.27
C PRO A 108 -12.26 -32.27 23.24
N GLY A 109 -12.28 -33.50 22.70
CA GLY A 109 -13.19 -34.58 23.09
C GLY A 109 -14.63 -34.57 22.56
N SER A 110 -14.98 -35.54 21.71
CA SER A 110 -15.77 -36.69 22.17
C SER A 110 -15.82 -37.80 21.11
N ARG A 111 -15.94 -39.01 21.64
CA ARG A 111 -15.77 -40.37 21.11
C ARG A 111 -16.57 -40.75 19.86
N GLU A 112 -16.01 -41.78 19.23
CA GLU A 112 -16.52 -42.69 18.20
C GLU A 112 -18.01 -43.06 18.30
N HIS A 113 -18.63 -43.33 17.15
CA HIS A 113 -19.36 -44.58 16.91
C HIS A 113 -19.45 -44.91 15.42
N ARG A 114 -19.27 -46.20 15.14
CA ARG A 114 -19.15 -46.91 13.87
C ARG A 114 -20.52 -47.44 13.44
N GLY A 115 -20.80 -47.49 12.14
CA GLY A 115 -21.97 -48.17 11.53
C GLY A 115 -22.50 -47.38 10.34
N GLU A 116 -22.15 -47.75 9.11
CA GLU A 116 -22.94 -48.63 8.21
C GLU A 116 -24.00 -47.84 7.42
N SER A 117 -23.90 -47.90 6.09
CA SER A 117 -24.90 -47.37 5.12
C SER A 117 -26.08 -48.35 5.00
N PRO A 118 -27.12 -48.18 4.14
CA PRO A 118 -27.53 -47.05 3.28
C PRO A 118 -29.04 -46.70 3.39
N SER A 119 -29.51 -45.60 2.77
CA SER A 119 -30.69 -45.59 1.87
C SER A 119 -31.21 -44.17 1.54
N ILE A 120 -31.17 -43.87 0.23
CA ILE A 120 -32.21 -43.24 -0.61
C ILE A 120 -33.26 -42.36 0.10
N THR A 121 -33.21 -41.04 -0.11
CA THR A 121 -34.41 -40.26 -0.48
C THR A 121 -34.02 -38.94 -1.15
N ALA A 122 -34.65 -38.65 -2.28
CA ALA A 122 -34.46 -37.45 -3.07
C ALA A 122 -35.03 -36.21 -2.36
N ALA A 123 -34.35 -35.06 -2.49
CA ALA A 123 -34.88 -33.75 -2.13
C ALA A 123 -34.65 -32.75 -3.28
N PRO A 124 -35.62 -31.85 -3.54
CA PRO A 124 -35.75 -31.12 -4.80
C PRO A 124 -34.81 -29.91 -4.91
N GLY A 125 -34.55 -29.50 -6.14
CA GLY A 125 -33.61 -28.44 -6.50
C GLY A 125 -33.97 -27.07 -5.93
N SER A 126 -33.02 -26.47 -5.21
CA SER A 126 -33.08 -25.07 -4.82
C SER A 126 -32.85 -24.16 -6.03
N VAL A 127 -33.88 -23.44 -6.43
CA VAL A 127 -33.83 -22.38 -7.44
C VAL A 127 -32.85 -21.29 -6.99
N ARG A 128 -31.77 -21.11 -7.75
CA ARG A 128 -30.82 -20.00 -7.57
C ARG A 128 -31.52 -18.67 -7.86
N GLN A 129 -31.89 -17.93 -6.81
CA GLN A 129 -32.26 -16.52 -6.96
C GLN A 129 -31.01 -15.72 -7.37
N ARG A 130 -30.98 -15.27 -8.63
CA ARG A 130 -30.02 -14.27 -9.12
C ARG A 130 -30.31 -12.94 -8.44
N ALA A 131 -29.55 -12.61 -7.39
CA ALA A 131 -29.47 -11.24 -6.90
C ALA A 131 -28.92 -10.35 -8.03
N ARG A 132 -29.74 -9.43 -8.53
CA ARG A 132 -29.30 -8.40 -9.50
C ARG A 132 -28.27 -7.51 -8.80
N ARG A 133 -26.99 -7.69 -9.14
CA ARG A 133 -25.92 -6.73 -8.78
C ARG A 133 -26.30 -5.36 -9.36
N LEU A 134 -26.63 -4.41 -8.50
CA LEU A 134 -26.64 -2.99 -8.86
C LEU A 134 -25.21 -2.63 -9.28
N GLN A 135 -25.03 -2.26 -10.54
CA GLN A 135 -23.74 -1.85 -11.08
C GLN A 135 -23.32 -0.56 -10.39
N ALA A 136 -22.26 -0.61 -9.60
CA ALA A 136 -21.62 0.58 -9.05
C ALA A 136 -21.15 1.46 -10.22
N GLN A 137 -21.76 2.63 -10.38
CA GLN A 137 -21.40 3.60 -11.39
C GLN A 137 -19.96 4.08 -11.15
N LYS A 138 -19.01 3.50 -11.89
CA LYS A 138 -17.62 3.98 -11.92
C LYS A 138 -17.60 5.42 -12.43
N ARG A 139 -17.39 6.37 -11.52
CA ARG A 139 -17.17 7.78 -11.86
C ARG A 139 -15.97 7.87 -12.80
N LYS A 140 -16.17 8.46 -13.98
CA LYS A 140 -15.09 8.77 -14.93
C LYS A 140 -14.14 9.76 -14.25
N HIS A 141 -12.92 9.32 -13.95
CA HIS A 141 -11.86 10.23 -13.52
C HIS A 141 -11.57 11.20 -14.66
N ARG A 142 -11.81 12.50 -14.41
CA ARG A 142 -11.51 13.58 -15.35
C ARG A 142 -10.02 13.58 -15.63
N LYS A 143 -9.65 13.43 -16.91
CA LYS A 143 -8.25 13.34 -17.37
C LYS A 143 -7.43 14.50 -16.82
N PHE A 144 -6.26 14.16 -16.27
CA PHE A 144 -5.28 15.10 -15.72
C PHE A 144 -4.85 16.10 -16.81
N LYS A 145 -4.96 17.40 -16.51
CA LYS A 145 -4.31 18.43 -17.31
C LYS A 145 -2.86 18.51 -16.86
N HIS A 146 -1.95 17.95 -17.64
CA HIS A 146 -0.51 18.15 -17.44
C HIS A 146 -0.23 19.65 -17.59
N VAL A 147 0.36 20.27 -16.56
CA VAL A 147 0.75 21.68 -16.61
C VAL A 147 1.99 21.76 -17.50
N HIS A 148 1.80 22.10 -18.78
CA HIS A 148 2.86 22.15 -19.78
C HIS A 148 3.57 23.53 -19.84
N ASP A 149 3.30 24.42 -18.88
CA ASP A 149 3.82 25.77 -18.88
C ASP A 149 5.14 25.86 -18.09
N LYS A 150 6.26 25.95 -18.82
CA LYS A 150 7.62 26.04 -18.24
C LYS A 150 7.79 27.27 -17.33
N LYS A 151 7.00 28.33 -17.51
CA LYS A 151 7.06 29.54 -16.68
C LYS A 151 6.43 29.30 -15.32
N VAL A 152 5.29 28.60 -15.31
CA VAL A 152 4.63 28.15 -14.07
C VAL A 152 5.51 27.18 -13.29
N LEU A 153 6.17 26.24 -13.98
CA LEU A 153 7.10 25.30 -13.32
C LEU A 153 8.27 26.05 -12.65
N LYS A 154 8.78 27.10 -13.29
CA LYS A 154 9.84 27.95 -12.75
C LYS A 154 9.37 28.71 -11.50
N GLU A 155 8.16 29.25 -11.49
CA GLU A 155 7.57 29.91 -10.30
C GLU A 155 7.34 28.94 -9.13
N ILE A 156 6.93 27.71 -9.41
CA ILE A 156 6.78 26.64 -8.39
C ILE A 156 8.13 26.25 -7.80
N LEU A 157 9.19 26.18 -8.63
CA LEU A 157 10.54 25.79 -8.22
C LEU A 157 11.26 26.89 -7.43
N THR A 158 10.88 28.16 -7.60
CA THR A 158 11.50 29.32 -6.94
C THR A 158 10.78 29.80 -5.66
N ALA A 159 9.65 29.18 -5.30
CA ALA A 159 8.86 29.51 -4.11
C ALA A 159 9.09 28.49 -2.98
#